data_AF-Q8KA64-F1
#
_entry.id   AF-Q8KA64-F1
#
_cell.length_a   1.000
_cell.length_b   1.000
_cell.length_c   1.000
_cell.angle_alpha   90.00
_cell.angle_beta   90.00
_cell.angle_gamma   90.00
#
_symmetry.space_group_name_H-M   'P 1'
#
loop_
_entity.id
_entity.type
_entity.pdbx_description
1 polymer ?
#
loop_
_entity_poly.entity_id
_entity_poly.type
_entity_poly.pdbx_seq_one_letter_code
_entity_poly.pdbx_strand_id
1 'polypeptide(L)'
;MKIRIPDQKKAKNLEKIKWFFITAIFITSFFINNFFDKIGYFTRISIITLLVVFAISIALYTKKVKNVFVYINASKNEMKKITWPQYKETLYTTFIIISVTILISLLLWGLDSIIFRLIAFIISVRF
;
A
#
# COMPACT_ATOMS: atom_id res chain seq x y z
N MET A 1 6.53 -38.00 20.60
CA MET A 1 7.39 -36.84 20.30
C MET A 1 6.95 -35.68 21.19
N LYS A 2 7.65 -35.42 22.31
CA LYS A 2 7.30 -34.33 23.24
C LYS A 2 7.72 -33.02 22.59
N ILE A 3 6.77 -32.32 21.97
CA ILE A 3 6.97 -30.97 21.44
C ILE A 3 7.41 -30.14 22.65
N ARG A 4 8.71 -29.85 22.75
CA ARG A 4 9.23 -28.88 23.72
C ARG A 4 8.65 -27.55 23.28
N ILE A 5 7.51 -27.16 23.87
CA ILE A 5 6.99 -25.82 23.78
C ILE A 5 8.08 -24.94 24.40
N PRO A 6 8.85 -24.15 23.62
CA PRO A 6 9.82 -23.25 24.21
C PRO A 6 9.06 -22.33 25.16
N ASP A 7 9.63 -22.01 26.33
CA ASP A 7 8.99 -21.19 27.36
C ASP A 7 8.38 -19.91 26.75
N GLN A 8 7.09 -19.97 26.43
CA GLN A 8 6.34 -18.91 25.74
C GLN A 8 6.44 -17.61 26.55
N LYS A 9 6.48 -17.75 27.88
CA LYS A 9 6.66 -16.66 28.83
C LYS A 9 8.03 -15.97 28.69
N LYS A 10 9.12 -16.74 28.56
CA LYS A 10 10.48 -16.19 28.42
C LYS A 10 10.64 -15.47 27.07
N ALA A 11 10.13 -16.06 25.99
CA ALA A 11 10.16 -15.43 24.66
C ALA A 11 9.35 -14.13 24.63
N LYS A 12 8.12 -14.13 25.19
CA LYS A 12 7.26 -12.94 25.28
C LYS A 12 7.90 -11.81 26.10
N ASN A 13 8.53 -12.13 27.23
CA ASN A 13 9.21 -11.14 28.07
C ASN A 13 10.41 -10.50 27.36
N LEU A 14 11.22 -11.30 26.65
CA LEU A 14 12.34 -10.78 25.87
C LEU A 14 11.90 -9.84 24.76
N GLU A 15 10.79 -10.15 24.08
CA GLU A 15 10.23 -9.26 23.06
C GLU A 15 9.68 -7.96 23.65
N LYS A 16 9.01 -8.04 24.80
CA LYS A 16 8.50 -6.86 25.52
C LYS A 16 9.62 -5.93 25.94
N ILE A 17 10.72 -6.48 26.46
CA ILE A 17 11.93 -5.72 26.81
C ILE A 17 12.52 -5.04 25.58
N LYS A 18 12.67 -5.74 24.46
CA LYS A 18 13.19 -5.14 23.22
C LYS A 18 12.33 -3.99 22.71
N TRP A 19 10.99 -4.14 22.75
CA TRP A 19 10.08 -3.07 22.39
C TRP A 19 10.20 -1.86 23.32
N PHE A 20 10.33 -2.09 24.62
CA PHE A 20 10.55 -1.04 25.60
C PHE A 20 11.84 -0.26 25.32
N PHE A 21 12.93 -0.94 24.96
CA PHE A 21 14.20 -0.29 24.57
C PHE A 21 14.05 0.55 23.29
N ILE A 22 13.36 0.06 22.27
CA ILE A 22 13.12 0.81 21.03
C ILE A 22 12.29 2.06 21.30
N THR A 23 11.21 1.94 22.07
CA THR A 23 10.39 3.10 22.46
C THR A 23 11.18 4.07 23.33
N ALA A 24 12.01 3.57 24.25
CA ALA A 24 12.84 4.42 25.10
C ALA A 24 13.87 5.20 24.28
N ILE A 25 14.55 4.57 23.32
CA ILE A 25 15.48 5.26 22.41
C ILE A 25 14.76 6.32 21.58
N PHE A 26 13.57 6.02 21.07
CA PHE A 26 12.77 6.98 20.30
C PHE A 26 12.34 8.19 21.15
N ILE A 27 11.94 7.95 22.40
CA ILE A 27 11.61 8.99 23.37
C ILE A 27 12.88 9.81 23.69
N THR A 28 14.02 9.16 23.92
CA THR A 28 15.31 9.85 24.16
C THR A 28 15.71 10.73 22.98
N SER A 29 15.53 10.27 21.73
CA SER A 29 15.74 11.10 20.53
C SER A 29 14.84 12.35 20.53
N PHE A 30 13.56 12.19 20.88
CA PHE A 30 12.61 13.29 20.94
C PHE A 30 12.96 14.29 22.06
N PHE A 31 13.40 13.81 23.22
CA PHE A 31 13.84 14.66 24.33
C PHE A 31 15.16 15.39 24.05
N ILE A 32 16.12 14.75 23.38
CA ILE A 32 17.35 15.41 22.90
C ILE A 32 17.00 16.63 22.03
N ASN A 33 15.94 16.53 21.22
CA ASN A 33 15.53 17.61 20.33
C ASN A 33 15.01 18.84 21.08
N ASN A 34 14.32 18.65 22.21
CA ASN A 34 13.68 19.74 22.99
C ASN A 34 14.62 20.46 23.96
N PHE A 35 15.67 19.81 24.47
CA PHE A 35 16.57 20.43 25.47
C PHE A 35 17.79 21.14 24.86
N PHE A 36 18.20 20.78 23.65
CA PHE A 36 19.42 21.30 23.01
C PHE A 36 19.13 22.36 21.93
N ASP A 37 18.38 23.40 22.28
CA ASP A 37 18.19 24.58 21.42
C ASP A 37 19.45 25.47 21.30
N LYS A 38 20.48 25.22 22.12
CA LYS A 38 21.72 26.04 22.17
C LYS A 38 22.90 25.50 21.36
N ILE A 39 22.78 24.39 20.63
CA ILE A 39 23.88 23.81 19.86
C ILE A 39 23.58 23.85 18.35
N GLY A 40 24.57 24.23 17.53
CA GLY A 40 24.42 24.48 16.09
C GLY A 40 23.74 23.34 15.31
N TYR A 41 22.92 23.73 14.32
CA TYR A 41 22.03 22.88 13.51
C TYR A 41 22.66 21.56 13.02
N PHE A 42 23.92 21.60 12.55
CA PHE A 42 24.60 20.43 11.99
C PHE A 42 24.86 19.32 13.02
N THR A 43 25.25 19.68 14.24
CA THR A 43 25.54 18.69 15.30
C THR A 43 24.27 17.94 15.74
N ARG A 44 23.14 18.65 15.81
CA ARG A 44 21.83 18.08 16.18
C ARG A 44 21.42 16.98 15.19
N ILE A 45 21.50 17.27 13.88
CA ILE A 45 21.13 16.31 12.83
C ILE A 45 22.01 15.06 12.86
N SER A 46 23.33 15.23 13.04
CA SER A 46 24.26 14.10 13.09
C SER A 46 23.95 13.17 14.28
N ILE A 47 23.69 13.73 15.46
CA ILE A 47 23.35 12.96 16.66
C ILE A 47 22.02 12.22 16.48
N ILE A 48 20.99 12.91 15.96
CA ILE A 48 19.65 12.32 15.74
C ILE A 48 19.73 11.20 14.70
N THR A 49 20.42 11.43 13.58
CA THR A 49 20.60 10.42 12.54
C THR A 49 21.31 9.20 13.09
N LEU A 50 22.37 9.39 13.89
CA LEU A 50 23.09 8.28 14.52
C LEU A 50 22.19 7.47 15.47
N LEU A 51 21.38 8.15 16.31
CA LEU A 51 20.47 7.48 17.25
C LEU A 51 19.37 6.69 16.53
N VAL A 52 18.80 7.27 15.48
CA VAL A 52 17.77 6.63 14.64
C VAL A 52 18.35 5.41 13.93
N VAL A 53 19.56 5.51 13.37
CA VAL A 53 20.25 4.36 12.76
C VAL A 53 20.49 3.26 13.79
N PHE A 54 20.94 3.59 15.00
CA PHE A 54 21.13 2.60 16.07
C PHE A 54 19.82 1.91 16.48
N ALA A 55 18.73 2.66 16.61
CA ALA A 55 17.41 2.12 16.91
C ALA A 55 16.93 1.16 15.82
N ILE A 56 17.11 1.53 14.54
CA ILE A 56 16.79 0.69 13.38
C ILE A 56 17.64 -0.58 13.41
N SER A 57 18.95 -0.49 13.64
CA SER A 57 19.83 -1.67 13.75
C SER A 57 19.33 -2.65 14.81
N ILE A 58 18.99 -2.18 16.01
CA ILE A 58 18.46 -3.03 17.10
C ILE A 58 17.12 -3.66 16.71
N ALA A 59 16.24 -2.90 16.04
CA ALA A 59 14.97 -3.40 15.55
C ALA A 59 15.17 -4.52 14.49
N LEU A 60 16.12 -4.35 13.57
CA LEU A 60 16.46 -5.34 12.53
C LEU A 60 16.99 -6.66 13.11
N TYR A 61 17.74 -6.62 14.22
CA TYR A 61 18.22 -7.83 14.91
C TYR A 61 17.12 -8.56 15.70
N THR A 62 15.89 -8.04 15.75
CA THR A 62 14.79 -8.72 16.43
C THR A 62 14.29 -9.91 15.61
N LYS A 63 14.11 -11.08 16.25
CA LYS A 63 13.66 -12.33 15.61
C LYS A 63 12.40 -12.15 14.74
N LYS A 64 11.52 -11.20 15.08
CA LYS A 64 10.34 -10.84 14.28
C LYS A 64 10.69 -10.45 12.84
N VAL A 65 11.80 -9.76 12.62
CA VAL A 65 12.23 -9.28 11.31
C VAL A 65 12.60 -10.45 10.39
N LYS A 66 13.29 -11.48 10.92
CA LYS A 66 13.56 -12.71 10.15
C LYS A 66 12.25 -13.35 9.67
N ASN A 67 11.23 -13.42 10.53
CA ASN A 67 9.94 -13.98 10.14
C ASN A 67 9.27 -13.12 9.05
N VAL A 68 9.33 -11.78 9.16
CA VAL A 68 8.83 -10.87 8.13
C VAL A 68 9.52 -11.10 6.79
N PHE A 69 10.84 -11.30 6.74
CA PHE A 69 11.55 -11.64 5.51
C PHE A 69 11.11 -12.99 4.92
N VAL A 70 10.89 -14.00 5.77
CA VAL A 70 10.33 -15.30 5.32
C VAL A 70 8.93 -15.12 4.76
N TYR A 71 8.07 -14.33 5.41
CA TYR A 71 6.72 -14.02 4.92
C TYR A 71 6.77 -13.26 3.59
N ILE A 72 7.64 -12.26 3.43
CA ILE A 72 7.80 -11.53 2.15
C ILE A 72 8.20 -12.50 1.03
N ASN A 73 9.12 -13.41 1.29
CA ASN A 73 9.54 -14.41 0.31
C ASN A 73 8.42 -15.41 -0.01
N ALA A 74 7.67 -15.85 1.01
CA ALA A 74 6.51 -16.71 0.83
C ALA A 74 5.41 -16.01 0.02
N SER A 75 5.10 -14.74 0.31
CA SER A 75 4.16 -13.92 -0.44
C SER A 75 4.62 -13.71 -1.87
N LYS A 76 5.92 -13.46 -2.13
CA LYS A 76 6.45 -13.39 -3.51
C LYS A 76 6.26 -14.70 -4.26
N ASN A 77 6.47 -15.83 -3.59
CA ASN A 77 6.23 -17.14 -4.19
C ASN A 77 4.74 -17.37 -4.47
N GLU A 78 3.86 -16.92 -3.58
CA GLU A 78 2.41 -16.99 -3.75
C GLU A 78 1.92 -16.08 -4.88
N MET A 79 2.47 -14.85 -4.97
CA MET A 79 2.18 -13.91 -6.05
C MET A 79 2.56 -14.47 -7.43
N LYS A 80 3.62 -15.30 -7.52
CA LYS A 80 3.99 -15.98 -8.77
C LYS A 80 2.98 -17.05 -9.18
N LYS A 81 2.17 -17.58 -8.27
CA LYS A 81 1.07 -18.50 -8.59
C LYS A 81 -0.17 -17.76 -9.12
N ILE A 82 -0.21 -16.43 -9.00
CA ILE A 82 -1.29 -15.64 -9.60
C ILE A 82 -1.08 -15.65 -11.11
N THR A 83 -1.81 -16.52 -11.79
CA THR A 83 -1.88 -16.57 -13.25
C THR A 83 -2.66 -15.34 -13.71
N TRP A 84 -1.95 -14.22 -13.88
CA TRP A 84 -2.53 -13.07 -14.55
C TRP A 84 -2.89 -13.46 -15.99
N PRO A 85 -4.08 -13.09 -16.47
CA PRO A 85 -4.48 -13.37 -17.85
C PRO A 85 -3.47 -12.74 -18.82
N GLN A 86 -3.32 -13.38 -19.99
CA GLN A 86 -2.39 -12.90 -21.01
C GLN A 86 -2.83 -11.50 -21.47
N TYR A 87 -1.92 -10.51 -21.46
CA TYR A 87 -2.22 -9.12 -21.82
C TYR A 87 -3.00 -8.98 -23.13
N LYS A 88 -2.71 -9.84 -24.10
CA LYS A 88 -3.40 -9.84 -25.40
C LYS A 88 -4.89 -10.15 -25.27
N GLU A 89 -5.28 -11.12 -24.44
CA GLU A 89 -6.68 -11.51 -24.23
C GLU A 89 -7.49 -10.40 -23.56
N THR A 90 -6.92 -9.74 -22.55
CA THR A 90 -7.53 -8.60 -21.87
C THR A 90 -7.70 -7.40 -22.81
N LEU A 91 -6.72 -7.16 -23.69
CA LEU A 91 -6.80 -6.09 -24.68
C LEU A 91 -7.85 -6.39 -25.76
N TYR A 92 -7.91 -7.62 -26.28
CA TYR A 92 -8.94 -8.00 -27.27
C TYR A 92 -10.35 -7.81 -26.70
N THR A 93 -10.61 -8.28 -25.48
CA THR A 93 -11.92 -8.13 -24.84
C THR A 93 -12.26 -6.66 -24.58
N THR A 94 -11.33 -5.86 -24.09
CA THR A 94 -11.55 -4.41 -23.87
C THR A 94 -11.77 -3.67 -25.19
N PHE A 95 -11.03 -4.00 -26.24
CA PHE A 95 -11.18 -3.39 -27.57
C PHE A 95 -12.54 -3.73 -28.19
N ILE A 96 -13.02 -4.96 -28.04
CA ILE A 96 -14.37 -5.37 -28.44
C ILE A 96 -15.41 -4.52 -27.70
N ILE A 97 -15.28 -4.37 -26.37
CA ILE A 97 -16.21 -3.56 -25.57
C ILE A 97 -16.20 -2.09 -26.02
N ILE A 98 -15.03 -1.50 -26.28
CA ILE A 98 -14.91 -0.13 -26.79
C ILE A 98 -15.62 0.02 -28.13
N SER A 99 -15.41 -0.92 -29.06
CA SER A 99 -16.05 -0.93 -30.37
C SER A 99 -17.57 -1.01 -30.28
N VAL A 100 -18.09 -1.94 -29.45
CA VAL A 100 -19.53 -2.09 -29.21
C VAL A 100 -20.12 -0.84 -28.55
N THR A 101 -19.43 -0.26 -27.58
CA THR A 101 -19.87 0.97 -26.89
C THR A 101 -19.96 2.15 -27.85
N ILE A 102 -18.97 2.34 -28.73
CA ILE A 102 -19.01 3.38 -29.77
C ILE A 102 -20.19 3.15 -30.72
N LEU A 103 -20.39 1.92 -31.19
CA LEU A 103 -21.47 1.58 -32.11
C LEU A 103 -22.84 1.85 -31.51
N ILE A 104 -23.07 1.42 -30.26
CA ILE A 104 -24.31 1.68 -29.53
C ILE A 104 -24.50 3.19 -29.33
N SER A 105 -23.45 3.91 -28.92
CA SER A 105 -23.53 5.36 -28.71
C SER A 105 -23.91 6.10 -30.00
N LEU A 106 -23.38 5.66 -31.15
CA LEU A 106 -23.70 6.23 -32.46
C LEU A 106 -25.16 5.93 -32.87
N LEU A 107 -25.63 4.70 -32.62
CA LEU A 107 -27.00 4.29 -32.91
C LEU A 107 -28.02 5.02 -32.03
N LEU A 108 -27.78 5.10 -30.72
CA LEU A 108 -28.62 5.86 -29.80
C LEU A 108 -28.64 7.33 -30.21
N TRP A 109 -27.48 7.95 -30.42
CA TRP A 109 -27.41 9.34 -30.85
C TRP A 109 -28.21 9.61 -32.13
N GLY A 110 -28.15 8.70 -33.11
CA GLY A 110 -28.98 8.77 -34.33
C GLY A 110 -30.47 8.64 -34.04
N LEU A 111 -30.87 7.65 -33.25
CA LEU A 111 -32.27 7.37 -32.91
C LEU A 111 -32.89 8.50 -32.09
N ASP A 112 -32.17 8.99 -31.08
CA ASP A 112 -32.55 10.15 -30.26
C ASP A 112 -32.71 11.41 -31.13
N SER A 113 -31.78 11.64 -32.07
CA SER A 113 -31.85 12.78 -33.00
C SER A 113 -33.08 12.72 -33.92
N ILE A 114 -33.45 11.53 -34.40
CA ILE A 114 -34.62 11.32 -35.25
C ILE A 114 -35.91 11.55 -34.44
N ILE A 115 -36.02 10.98 -33.24
CA ILE A 115 -37.19 11.15 -32.37
C ILE A 115 -37.36 12.62 -32.00
N PHE A 116 -36.27 13.32 -31.63
CA PHE A 116 -36.32 14.75 -31.35
C PHE A 116 -36.79 15.56 -32.57
N ARG A 117 -36.33 15.24 -33.77
CA ARG A 117 -36.78 15.92 -34.99
C ARG A 117 -38.26 15.67 -35.29
N LEU A 118 -38.75 14.45 -35.06
CA LEU A 118 -40.17 14.10 -35.21
C LEU A 118 -41.05 14.82 -34.18
N ILE A 119 -40.61 14.86 -32.91
CA ILE A 119 -41.34 15.58 -31.85
C ILE A 119 -41.39 17.08 -32.15
N ALA A 120 -40.25 17.66 -32.58
CA ALA A 120 -40.16 19.07 -32.95
C ALA A 120 -41.06 19.39 -34.14
N PHE A 121 -41.12 18.51 -35.15
CA PHE A 121 -42.01 18.68 -36.30
C PHE A 121 -43.49 18.68 -35.89
N ILE A 122 -43.92 17.75 -35.03
CA ILE A 122 -45.31 17.68 -34.55
C ILE A 122 -45.67 18.92 -33.72
N ILE A 123 -44.76 19.38 -32.85
CA ILE A 123 -44.96 20.59 -32.04
C ILE A 123 -45.01 21.83 -32.93
N SER A 124 -44.13 21.93 -33.93
CA SER A 124 -44.10 23.06 -34.87
C SER A 124 -45.29 23.12 -35.82
N VAL A 125 -45.96 21.99 -36.11
CA VAL A 125 -47.17 21.98 -36.95
C VAL A 125 -48.40 22.43 -36.16
N ARG A 126 -48.38 22.30 -34.83
CA ARG A 126 -49.51 22.67 -33.96
C ARG A 126 -49.55 24.17 -33.62
N PHE A 127 -48.45 24.90 -33.80
CA PHE A 127 -48.35 26.35 -33.59
C PHE A 127 -48.23 27.08 -34.92
#